data_AF-A0A7J0C1W0-F1
#
_entry.id   AF-A0A7J0C1W0-F1
#
_cell.length_a   1.000
_cell.length_b   1.000
_cell.length_c   1.000
_cell.angle_alpha   90.00
_cell.angle_beta   90.00
_cell.angle_gamma   90.00
#
_symmetry.space_group_name_H-M   'P 1'
#
loop_
_entity.id
_entity.type
_entity.pdbx_description
1 polymer ?
#
loop_
_entity_poly.entity_id
_entity_poly.type
_entity_poly.pdbx_seq_one_letter_code
_entity_poly.pdbx_strand_id
1 'polypeptide(L)'
;MTSHVRHITIDCADAYELAGFWAGVLGTRVSDEDAPGDPEALVEAPGAALLFITVPEPKSGKNRLHLDIQPDDRSRDEEVERLLALGATMVGDHRKPNGRGWATLADPEGNEFCVECGAAERARLSGTRLPVTADDVTSAVRLAVDTLAASPAGDWRVPAGSLDWDCWETVEHLSDDLFAYAVQLGPRKRPLTGEVPYRWAPEREGGPWNAVFADPEAGTAGLLQTLEASGALLAAMVRTASPAVRSYHSYGVSDPEGFAAMGVVETLVHTHDVAAGLSLPWAPPRDLCDRVLARLFPDAPADADRWTVLLWSTGRAALPGRDRVTSWKWHGAPLG
;
A
#
# COMPACT_ATOMS: atom_id res chain seq x y z
N MET A 1 -17.21 -20.73 11.18
CA MET A 1 -16.23 -19.67 11.48
C MET A 1 -15.08 -20.31 12.22
N THR A 2 -13.85 -19.93 11.88
CA THR A 2 -12.66 -20.32 12.64
C THR A 2 -12.32 -19.22 13.65
N SER A 3 -11.55 -19.56 14.70
CA SER A 3 -11.05 -18.59 15.68
C SER A 3 -9.97 -17.69 15.07
N HIS A 4 -9.81 -16.47 15.60
CA HIS A 4 -8.66 -15.59 15.36
C HIS A 4 -7.96 -15.33 16.70
N VAL A 5 -6.66 -15.00 16.66
CA VAL A 5 -5.93 -14.52 17.84
C VAL A 5 -6.39 -13.09 18.09
N ARG A 6 -6.97 -12.82 19.26
CA ARG A 6 -7.48 -11.48 19.61
C ARG A 6 -6.37 -10.60 20.20
N HIS A 7 -5.65 -11.11 21.20
CA HIS A 7 -4.53 -10.43 21.83
C HIS A 7 -3.46 -11.41 22.32
N ILE A 8 -2.24 -10.90 22.47
CA ILE A 8 -1.12 -11.54 23.16
C ILE A 8 -1.00 -10.87 24.52
N THR A 9 -1.03 -11.66 25.59
CA THR A 9 -0.99 -11.15 26.96
C THR A 9 0.44 -11.19 27.53
N ILE A 10 0.87 -10.09 28.14
CA ILE A 10 2.19 -9.91 28.75
C ILE A 10 2.00 -9.50 30.21
N ASP A 11 2.57 -10.28 31.11
CA ASP A 11 2.58 -9.96 32.54
C ASP A 11 3.67 -8.90 32.82
N CYS A 12 3.35 -7.93 33.66
CA CYS A 12 4.21 -6.80 33.99
C CYS A 12 3.94 -6.24 35.39
N ALA A 13 4.79 -5.33 35.86
CA ALA A 13 4.66 -4.64 37.14
C ALA A 13 3.80 -3.37 37.04
N ASP A 14 3.78 -2.70 35.89
CA ASP A 14 2.87 -1.57 35.62
C ASP A 14 2.30 -1.67 34.20
N ALA A 15 1.04 -2.10 34.10
CA ALA A 15 0.38 -2.30 32.81
C ALA A 15 0.30 -1.02 31.97
N TYR A 16 0.00 0.14 32.59
CA TYR A 16 -0.22 1.38 31.85
C TYR A 16 1.08 1.97 31.32
N GLU A 17 2.13 2.01 32.14
CA GLU A 17 3.45 2.50 31.71
C GLU A 17 4.04 1.61 30.61
N LEU A 18 3.93 0.28 30.74
CA LEU A 18 4.45 -0.63 29.73
C LEU A 18 3.63 -0.58 28.44
N ALA A 19 2.31 -0.44 28.53
CA ALA A 19 1.44 -0.19 27.39
C ALA A 19 1.83 1.12 26.67
N GLY A 20 2.17 2.18 27.42
CA GLY A 20 2.65 3.45 26.86
C GLY A 20 3.93 3.30 26.05
N PHE A 21 4.90 2.52 26.56
CA PHE A 21 6.11 2.18 25.80
C PHE A 21 5.75 1.45 24.50
N TRP A 22 4.93 0.41 24.56
CA TRP A 22 4.56 -0.41 23.39
C TRP A 22 3.70 0.35 22.36
N ALA A 23 2.85 1.28 22.80
CA ALA A 23 2.15 2.21 21.91
C ALA A 23 3.15 3.07 21.12
N GLY A 24 4.22 3.54 21.76
CA GLY A 24 5.33 4.24 21.10
C GLY A 24 6.15 3.35 20.14
N VAL A 25 6.34 2.07 20.48
CA VAL A 25 6.97 1.08 19.59
C VAL A 25 6.13 0.90 18.32
N LEU A 26 4.83 0.67 18.46
CA LEU A 26 3.95 0.31 17.34
C LEU A 26 3.37 1.54 16.61
N GLY A 27 3.63 2.75 17.09
CA GLY A 27 3.05 3.97 16.54
C GLY A 27 1.53 4.05 16.70
N THR A 28 1.00 3.38 17.74
CA THR A 28 -0.43 3.35 18.07
C THR A 28 -0.68 4.07 19.39
N ARG A 29 -1.78 3.75 20.07
CA ARG A 29 -2.18 4.35 21.33
C ARG A 29 -2.66 3.26 22.29
N VAL A 30 -2.52 3.52 23.58
CA VAL A 30 -3.23 2.78 24.62
C VAL A 30 -4.73 3.04 24.45
N SER A 31 -5.57 2.05 24.80
CA SER A 31 -7.03 2.21 24.77
C SER A 31 -7.48 3.44 25.56
N ASP A 32 -8.51 4.15 25.06
CA ASP A 32 -9.11 5.29 25.77
C ASP A 32 -9.84 4.85 27.05
N GLU A 33 -10.08 3.55 27.21
CA GLU A 33 -10.74 2.97 28.38
C GLU A 33 -9.78 2.71 29.55
N ASP A 34 -8.46 2.72 29.31
CA ASP A 34 -7.43 2.37 30.30
C ASP A 34 -6.78 3.64 30.89
N ALA A 35 -6.50 3.62 32.19
CA ALA A 35 -5.91 4.71 32.95
C ALA A 35 -4.75 4.25 33.86
N PRO A 36 -3.86 5.18 34.29
CA PRO A 36 -2.80 4.85 35.24
C PRO A 36 -3.33 4.17 36.51
N GLY A 37 -2.74 3.03 36.86
CA GLY A 37 -3.12 2.23 38.04
C GLY A 37 -4.16 1.14 37.77
N ASP A 38 -4.69 1.04 36.55
CA ASP A 38 -5.56 -0.08 36.17
C ASP A 38 -4.79 -1.41 36.19
N PRO A 39 -5.47 -2.53 36.50
CA PRO A 39 -4.82 -3.84 36.59
C PRO A 39 -4.40 -4.39 35.21
N GLU A 40 -4.91 -3.81 34.13
CA GLU A 40 -4.57 -4.17 32.76
C GLU A 40 -4.63 -2.94 31.85
N ALA A 41 -3.91 -3.01 30.73
CA ALA A 41 -3.95 -1.98 29.69
C ALA A 41 -3.75 -2.62 28.31
N LEU A 42 -4.50 -2.16 27.31
CA LEU A 42 -4.50 -2.68 25.95
C LEU A 42 -3.85 -1.70 24.98
N VAL A 43 -2.93 -2.22 24.16
CA VAL A 43 -2.39 -1.51 22.99
C VAL A 43 -2.99 -2.12 21.74
N GLU A 44 -3.76 -1.31 21.01
CA GLU A 44 -4.27 -1.73 19.70
C GLU A 44 -3.13 -1.84 18.69
N ALA A 45 -3.15 -2.90 17.88
CA ALA A 45 -2.18 -3.12 16.83
C ALA A 45 -2.82 -3.88 15.66
N PRO A 46 -2.35 -3.65 14.41
CA PRO A 46 -2.77 -4.45 13.27
C PRO A 46 -2.47 -5.94 13.50
N GLY A 47 -3.47 -6.80 13.31
CA GLY A 47 -3.34 -8.25 13.44
C GLY A 47 -3.77 -8.79 14.81
N ALA A 48 -3.02 -8.50 15.88
CA ALA A 48 -3.36 -8.88 17.25
C ALA A 48 -2.93 -7.78 18.23
N ALA A 49 -3.83 -7.43 19.16
CA ALA A 49 -3.51 -6.44 20.20
C ALA A 49 -2.53 -7.00 21.24
N LEU A 50 -1.85 -6.11 21.96
CA LEU A 50 -1.04 -6.47 23.12
C LEU A 50 -1.81 -6.09 24.39
N LEU A 51 -2.02 -7.05 25.28
CA LEU A 51 -2.67 -6.83 26.57
C LEU A 51 -1.63 -6.97 27.69
N PHE A 52 -1.44 -5.92 28.46
CA PHE A 52 -0.54 -5.89 29.60
C PHE A 52 -1.34 -6.12 30.89
N ILE A 53 -0.88 -7.01 31.76
CA ILE A 53 -1.54 -7.32 33.03
C ILE A 53 -0.57 -7.11 34.18
N THR A 54 -0.97 -6.29 35.15
CA THR A 54 -0.22 -6.04 36.37
C THR A 54 -0.27 -7.26 37.29
N VAL A 55 0.88 -7.89 37.53
CA VAL A 55 1.04 -9.03 38.44
C VAL A 55 2.07 -8.71 39.53
N PRO A 56 1.93 -9.28 40.74
CA PRO A 56 2.89 -9.01 41.82
C PRO A 56 4.23 -9.74 41.63
N GLU A 57 4.29 -10.79 40.81
CA GLU A 57 5.49 -11.55 40.55
C GLU A 57 6.40 -10.84 39.53
N PRO A 58 7.69 -10.60 39.85
CA PRO A 58 8.61 -10.08 38.86
C PRO A 58 8.88 -11.12 37.76
N LYS A 59 9.25 -10.64 36.57
CA LYS A 59 9.65 -11.50 35.44
C LYS A 59 10.68 -12.54 35.88
N SER A 60 10.41 -13.81 35.58
CA SER A 60 11.27 -14.94 35.92
C SER A 60 11.73 -15.69 34.68
N GLY A 61 13.04 -15.65 34.43
CA GLY A 61 13.65 -16.31 33.27
C GLY A 61 13.29 -15.65 31.94
N LYS A 62 13.44 -16.41 30.86
CA LYS A 62 13.19 -15.96 29.49
C LYS A 62 11.72 -16.15 29.10
N ASN A 63 11.16 -15.20 28.36
CA ASN A 63 9.84 -15.35 27.74
C ASN A 63 9.76 -16.62 26.88
N ARG A 64 8.63 -17.35 27.02
CA ARG A 64 8.39 -18.60 26.27
C ARG A 64 7.83 -18.35 24.88
N LEU A 65 7.22 -17.20 24.69
CA LEU A 65 6.81 -16.66 23.39
C LEU A 65 7.78 -15.55 23.00
N HIS A 66 8.03 -15.44 21.69
CA HIS A 66 8.81 -14.37 21.11
C HIS A 66 7.87 -13.47 20.33
N LEU A 67 7.94 -12.16 20.59
CA LEU A 67 7.28 -11.16 19.79
C LEU A 67 8.31 -10.61 18.80
N ASP A 68 8.06 -10.79 17.50
CA ASP A 68 8.94 -10.32 16.44
C ASP A 68 8.25 -9.16 15.73
N ILE A 69 8.90 -7.99 15.72
CA ILE A 69 8.39 -6.78 15.07
C ILE A 69 9.19 -6.48 13.81
N GLN A 70 8.52 -5.88 12.82
CA GLN A 70 9.11 -5.50 11.55
C GLN A 70 8.81 -4.02 11.29
N PRO A 71 9.83 -3.17 11.03
CA PRO A 71 9.59 -1.79 10.59
C PRO A 71 9.04 -1.75 9.16
N ASP A 72 8.11 -0.84 8.90
CA ASP A 72 7.49 -0.67 7.58
C ASP A 72 8.20 0.39 6.71
N ASP A 73 8.73 1.44 7.33
CA ASP A 73 9.22 2.65 6.66
C ASP A 73 10.73 2.89 6.82
N ARG A 74 11.43 2.05 7.59
CA ARG A 74 12.86 2.20 7.90
C ARG A 74 13.58 0.86 7.94
N SER A 75 14.91 0.91 7.97
CA SER A 75 15.74 -0.27 8.17
C SER A 75 15.62 -0.81 9.59
N ARG A 76 15.98 -2.09 9.78
CA ARG A 76 16.10 -2.69 11.12
C ARG A 76 17.01 -1.88 12.03
N ASP A 77 18.12 -1.37 11.50
CA ASP A 77 19.13 -0.70 12.31
C ASP A 77 18.64 0.69 12.77
N GLU A 78 17.96 1.45 11.91
CA GLU A 78 17.28 2.70 12.30
C GLU A 78 16.18 2.45 13.33
N GLU A 79 15.44 1.34 13.18
CA GLU A 79 14.41 0.97 14.15
C GLU A 79 15.01 0.58 15.51
N VAL A 80 16.10 -0.18 15.53
CA VAL A 80 16.83 -0.50 16.77
C VAL A 80 17.27 0.79 17.47
N GLU A 81 17.85 1.75 16.74
CA GLU A 81 18.28 3.03 17.32
C GLU A 81 17.10 3.80 17.94
N ARG A 82 15.96 3.85 17.24
CA ARG A 82 14.73 4.49 17.74
C ARG A 82 14.22 3.82 19.01
N LEU A 83 14.19 2.49 19.05
CA LEU A 83 13.67 1.74 20.19
C LEU A 83 14.58 1.84 21.42
N LEU A 84 15.89 1.87 21.22
CA LEU A 84 16.84 2.16 22.30
C LEU A 84 16.61 3.58 22.87
N ALA A 85 16.34 4.57 22.01
CA ALA A 85 16.00 5.91 22.46
C ALA A 85 14.65 5.99 23.21
N LEU A 86 13.72 5.06 22.93
CA LEU A 86 12.44 4.94 23.64
C LEU A 86 12.54 4.21 24.99
N GLY A 87 13.71 3.65 25.33
CA GLY A 87 13.93 2.96 26.61
C GLY A 87 14.07 1.44 26.52
N ALA A 88 14.10 0.88 25.30
CA ALA A 88 14.48 -0.52 25.11
C ALA A 88 15.97 -0.74 25.43
N THR A 89 16.34 -1.98 25.71
CA THR A 89 17.74 -2.38 25.94
C THR A 89 18.16 -3.49 24.98
N MET A 90 19.40 -3.46 24.47
CA MET A 90 19.93 -4.52 23.61
C MET A 90 20.26 -5.76 24.44
N VAL A 91 19.65 -6.90 24.10
CA VAL A 91 19.87 -8.20 24.78
C VAL A 91 20.75 -9.12 23.94
N GLY A 92 20.59 -9.11 22.63
CA GLY A 92 21.35 -9.99 21.73
C GLY A 92 21.41 -9.45 20.31
N ASP A 93 22.61 -9.43 19.74
CA ASP A 93 22.82 -9.07 18.35
C ASP A 93 23.01 -10.34 17.51
N HIS A 94 21.97 -10.68 16.74
CA HIS A 94 21.95 -11.85 15.86
C HIS A 94 22.02 -11.47 14.37
N ARG A 95 22.42 -10.22 14.09
CA ARG A 95 22.64 -9.74 12.73
C ARG A 95 23.85 -10.44 12.13
N LYS A 96 23.69 -10.87 10.88
CA LYS A 96 24.71 -11.61 10.13
C LYS A 96 25.48 -10.66 9.21
N PRO A 97 26.74 -10.98 8.84
CA PRO A 97 27.52 -10.16 7.92
C PRO A 97 26.86 -9.91 6.55
N ASN A 98 25.90 -10.74 6.16
CA ASN A 98 25.11 -10.57 4.93
C ASN A 98 23.85 -9.70 5.13
N GLY A 99 23.76 -8.92 6.20
CA GLY A 99 22.63 -8.05 6.54
C GLY A 99 21.40 -8.76 7.14
N ARG A 100 21.26 -10.08 6.93
CA ARG A 100 20.13 -10.86 7.47
C ARG A 100 20.21 -11.05 8.98
N GLY A 101 19.17 -11.61 9.59
CA GLY A 101 19.09 -11.83 11.04
C GLY A 101 18.26 -10.75 11.73
N TRP A 102 18.35 -10.69 13.05
CA TRP A 102 17.54 -9.81 13.88
C TRP A 102 18.36 -9.26 15.04
N ALA A 103 17.84 -8.24 15.71
CA ALA A 103 18.33 -7.79 17.01
C ALA A 103 17.29 -8.16 18.07
N THR A 104 17.70 -8.75 19.19
CA THR A 104 16.82 -8.99 20.33
C THR A 104 16.98 -7.85 21.32
N LEU A 105 15.89 -7.14 21.57
CA LEU A 105 15.78 -6.09 22.56
C LEU A 105 14.94 -6.57 23.75
N ALA A 106 15.00 -5.86 24.85
CA ALA A 106 14.05 -5.96 25.95
C ALA A 106 13.38 -4.61 26.20
N ASP A 107 12.09 -4.65 26.52
CA ASP A 107 11.34 -3.47 26.97
C ASP A 107 11.80 -3.03 28.38
N PRO A 108 11.28 -1.92 28.93
CA PRO A 108 11.70 -1.40 30.24
C PRO A 108 11.56 -2.38 31.41
N GLU A 109 10.72 -3.42 31.28
CA GLU A 109 10.52 -4.46 32.28
C GLU A 109 11.28 -5.77 32.01
N GLY A 110 12.08 -5.80 30.93
CA GLY A 110 12.92 -6.94 30.61
C GLY A 110 12.25 -8.01 29.74
N ASN A 111 11.06 -7.73 29.17
CA ASN A 111 10.41 -8.63 28.23
C ASN A 111 11.10 -8.59 26.87
N GLU A 112 11.57 -9.74 26.41
CA GLU A 112 12.35 -9.82 25.18
C GLU A 112 11.45 -9.81 23.93
N PHE A 113 11.87 -9.05 22.91
CA PHE A 113 11.28 -9.01 21.57
C PHE A 113 12.36 -8.87 20.49
N CYS A 114 12.07 -9.30 19.26
CA CYS A 114 13.02 -9.24 18.15
C CYS A 114 12.65 -8.12 17.17
N VAL A 115 13.65 -7.41 16.67
CA VAL A 115 13.52 -6.45 15.56
C VAL A 115 14.07 -7.11 14.29
N GLU A 116 13.16 -7.40 13.36
CA GLU A 116 13.46 -8.03 12.07
C GLU A 116 13.80 -6.99 10.99
N CYS A 117 14.36 -7.45 9.86
CA CYS A 117 14.50 -6.61 8.67
C CYS A 117 13.13 -6.19 8.14
N GLY A 118 12.97 -4.90 7.86
CA GLY A 118 11.82 -4.39 7.11
C GLY A 118 11.63 -5.13 5.79
N ALA A 119 10.41 -5.20 5.27
CA ALA A 119 10.12 -5.97 4.05
C ALA A 119 11.00 -5.54 2.86
N ALA A 120 11.18 -4.22 2.68
CA ALA A 120 12.03 -3.63 1.64
C ALA A 120 13.52 -3.97 1.79
N GLU A 121 14.02 -3.95 3.03
CA GLU A 121 15.38 -4.36 3.36
C GLU A 121 15.57 -5.86 3.06
N ARG A 122 14.66 -6.71 3.55
CA ARG A 122 14.70 -8.16 3.34
C ARG A 122 14.72 -8.52 1.86
N ALA A 123 13.85 -7.91 1.05
CA ALA A 123 13.77 -8.19 -0.38
C ALA A 123 15.07 -7.83 -1.12
N ARG A 124 15.70 -6.71 -0.78
CA ARG A 124 17.01 -6.31 -1.30
C ARG A 124 18.09 -7.33 -0.95
N LEU A 125 18.10 -7.83 0.29
CA LEU A 125 19.06 -8.82 0.75
C LEU A 125 18.87 -10.22 0.11
N SER A 126 17.64 -10.60 -0.26
CA SER A 126 17.35 -11.87 -0.93
C SER A 126 17.38 -11.80 -2.46
N GLY A 127 17.54 -10.61 -3.04
CA GLY A 127 17.43 -10.41 -4.50
C GLY A 127 16.04 -10.71 -5.05
N THR A 128 15.02 -10.70 -4.19
CA THR A 128 13.62 -10.95 -4.58
C THR A 128 12.93 -9.62 -4.84
N ARG A 129 12.04 -9.56 -5.83
CA ARG A 129 11.21 -8.37 -6.06
C ARG A 129 10.33 -8.09 -4.83
N LEU A 130 10.09 -6.81 -4.54
CA LEU A 130 9.03 -6.43 -3.62
C LEU A 130 7.68 -6.59 -4.32
N PRO A 131 6.69 -7.23 -3.69
CA PRO A 131 5.36 -7.30 -4.26
C PRO A 131 4.71 -5.91 -4.27
N VAL A 132 3.76 -5.70 -5.16
CA VAL A 132 2.87 -4.54 -5.08
C VAL A 132 1.77 -4.83 -4.05
N THR A 133 1.56 -3.92 -3.11
CA THR A 133 0.63 -4.12 -1.99
C THR A 133 -0.57 -3.18 -2.05
N ALA A 134 -1.53 -3.40 -1.14
CA ALA A 134 -2.64 -2.47 -0.93
C ALA A 134 -2.16 -1.08 -0.48
N ASP A 135 -1.05 -0.99 0.26
CA ASP A 135 -0.50 0.28 0.73
C ASP A 135 0.13 1.07 -0.43
N ASP A 136 0.63 0.39 -1.47
CA ASP A 136 1.08 1.04 -2.69
C ASP A 136 -0.08 1.71 -3.43
N VAL A 137 -1.25 1.06 -3.50
CA VAL A 137 -2.48 1.65 -4.06
C VAL A 137 -2.88 2.87 -3.26
N THR A 138 -2.96 2.75 -1.93
CA THR A 138 -3.29 3.89 -1.05
C THR A 138 -2.31 5.05 -1.22
N SER A 139 -1.01 4.77 -1.30
CA SER A 139 0.02 5.80 -1.47
C SER A 139 -0.07 6.50 -2.83
N ALA A 140 -0.27 5.74 -3.91
CA ALA A 140 -0.43 6.29 -5.25
C ALA A 140 -1.65 7.21 -5.35
N VAL A 141 -2.79 6.78 -4.79
CA VAL A 141 -4.05 7.55 -4.82
C VAL A 141 -3.93 8.82 -3.97
N ARG A 142 -3.34 8.75 -2.78
CA ARG A 142 -3.09 9.95 -1.96
C ARG A 142 -2.20 10.96 -2.67
N LEU A 143 -1.09 10.51 -3.26
CA LEU A 143 -0.20 11.38 -4.03
C LEU A 143 -0.92 12.06 -5.21
N ALA A 144 -1.77 11.30 -5.92
CA ALA A 144 -2.57 11.83 -7.00
C ALA A 144 -3.55 12.90 -6.50
N VAL A 145 -4.34 12.59 -5.46
CA VAL A 145 -5.32 13.50 -4.87
C VAL A 145 -4.66 14.77 -4.34
N ASP A 146 -3.57 14.65 -3.58
CA ASP A 146 -2.83 15.80 -3.05
C ASP A 146 -2.30 16.71 -4.17
N THR A 147 -1.79 16.12 -5.25
CA THR A 147 -1.29 16.87 -6.41
C THR A 147 -2.43 17.59 -7.12
N LEU A 148 -3.51 16.88 -7.44
CA LEU A 148 -4.61 17.41 -8.23
C LEU A 148 -5.43 18.43 -7.43
N ALA A 149 -5.57 18.27 -6.12
CA ALA A 149 -6.22 19.23 -5.23
C ALA A 149 -5.48 20.58 -5.15
N ALA A 150 -4.19 20.62 -5.51
CA ALA A 150 -3.43 21.86 -5.58
C ALA A 150 -3.76 22.72 -6.81
N SER A 151 -4.57 22.21 -7.75
CA SER A 151 -5.00 22.96 -8.93
C SER A 151 -5.87 24.17 -8.54
N PRO A 152 -5.52 25.39 -8.99
CA PRO A 152 -6.40 26.55 -8.81
C PRO A 152 -7.56 26.57 -9.81
N ALA A 153 -7.59 25.64 -10.79
CA ALA A 153 -8.64 25.57 -11.79
C ALA A 153 -9.94 25.04 -11.17
N GLY A 154 -11.01 25.85 -11.24
CA GLY A 154 -12.34 25.45 -10.78
C GLY A 154 -13.14 24.63 -11.80
N ASP A 155 -12.67 24.54 -13.04
CA ASP A 155 -13.28 23.75 -14.11
C ASP A 155 -12.21 22.86 -14.75
N TRP A 156 -12.42 21.55 -14.69
CA TRP A 156 -11.52 20.53 -15.23
C TRP A 156 -12.01 19.98 -16.58
N ARG A 157 -12.91 20.68 -17.26
CA ARG A 157 -13.33 20.42 -18.65
C ARG A 157 -12.31 20.95 -19.68
N VAL A 158 -11.04 20.66 -19.44
CA VAL A 158 -9.90 20.97 -20.32
C VAL A 158 -9.18 19.68 -20.72
N PRO A 159 -8.53 19.61 -21.89
CA PRO A 159 -7.87 18.37 -22.32
C PRO A 159 -6.86 17.83 -21.29
N ALA A 160 -6.90 16.53 -21.02
CA ALA A 160 -5.95 15.84 -20.16
C ALA A 160 -4.67 15.50 -20.93
N GLY A 161 -3.74 16.47 -21.00
CA GLY A 161 -2.47 16.30 -21.66
C GLY A 161 -2.65 16.04 -23.16
N SER A 162 -2.29 14.84 -23.62
CA SER A 162 -2.45 14.42 -25.02
C SER A 162 -3.64 13.49 -25.27
N LEU A 163 -4.50 13.27 -24.26
CA LEU A 163 -5.69 12.45 -24.40
C LEU A 163 -6.81 13.21 -25.12
N ASP A 164 -7.74 12.46 -25.73
CA ASP A 164 -8.99 12.98 -26.29
C ASP A 164 -10.05 13.26 -25.20
N TRP A 165 -9.76 12.90 -23.96
CA TRP A 165 -10.60 13.11 -22.78
C TRP A 165 -10.21 14.40 -22.06
N ASP A 166 -11.18 15.00 -21.39
CA ASP A 166 -10.89 16.10 -20.48
C ASP A 166 -10.35 15.59 -19.12
N CYS A 167 -9.82 16.51 -18.31
CA CYS A 167 -9.28 16.21 -16.99
C CYS A 167 -10.33 15.63 -16.03
N TRP A 168 -11.60 16.02 -16.14
CA TRP A 168 -12.68 15.46 -15.34
C TRP A 168 -12.92 13.99 -15.71
N GLU A 169 -13.16 13.72 -16.98
CA GLU A 169 -13.41 12.38 -17.53
C GLU A 169 -12.26 11.42 -17.26
N THR A 170 -11.02 11.93 -17.30
CA THR A 170 -9.83 11.11 -17.01
C THR A 170 -9.78 10.70 -15.54
N VAL A 171 -10.18 11.57 -14.61
CA VAL A 171 -10.24 11.20 -13.18
C VAL A 171 -11.44 10.29 -12.88
N GLU A 172 -12.56 10.45 -13.57
CA GLU A 172 -13.68 9.50 -13.48
C GLU A 172 -13.29 8.13 -13.99
N HIS A 173 -12.64 8.06 -15.16
CA HIS A 173 -12.10 6.82 -15.70
C HIS A 173 -11.13 6.16 -14.72
N LEU A 174 -10.20 6.91 -14.15
CA LEU A 174 -9.30 6.40 -13.12
C LEU A 174 -10.06 5.86 -11.89
N SER A 175 -11.09 6.58 -11.44
CA SER A 175 -11.94 6.14 -10.33
C SER A 175 -12.67 4.85 -10.68
N ASP A 176 -13.12 4.70 -11.92
CA ASP A 176 -13.80 3.52 -12.42
C ASP A 176 -12.87 2.31 -12.58
N ASP A 177 -11.65 2.50 -13.07
CA ASP A 177 -10.63 1.44 -13.17
C ASP A 177 -10.32 0.84 -11.79
N LEU A 178 -10.08 1.70 -10.79
CA LEU A 178 -9.83 1.26 -9.41
C LEU A 178 -11.04 0.49 -8.86
N PHE A 179 -12.26 0.97 -9.11
CA PHE A 179 -13.49 0.28 -8.74
C PHE A 179 -13.62 -1.08 -9.44
N ALA A 180 -13.42 -1.13 -10.75
CA ALA A 180 -13.52 -2.31 -11.60
C ALA A 180 -12.57 -3.41 -11.12
N TYR A 181 -11.31 -3.06 -10.85
CA TYR A 181 -10.32 -3.98 -10.32
C TYR A 181 -10.72 -4.53 -8.95
N ALA A 182 -11.28 -3.68 -8.09
CA ALA A 182 -11.72 -4.09 -6.76
C ALA A 182 -12.88 -5.09 -6.84
N VAL A 183 -13.90 -4.80 -7.66
CA VAL A 183 -15.08 -5.66 -7.77
C VAL A 183 -14.78 -7.00 -8.44
N GLN A 184 -13.75 -7.09 -9.28
CA GLN A 184 -13.29 -8.37 -9.84
C GLN A 184 -12.80 -9.35 -8.78
N LEU A 185 -12.34 -8.88 -7.61
CA LEU A 185 -11.86 -9.72 -6.51
C LEU A 185 -12.99 -10.23 -5.58
N GLY A 186 -14.14 -9.56 -5.60
CA GLY A 186 -15.25 -9.74 -4.65
C GLY A 186 -16.04 -11.05 -4.77
N PRO A 187 -16.51 -11.45 -5.96
CA PRO A 187 -17.38 -12.61 -6.13
C PRO A 187 -16.76 -13.90 -5.58
N ARG A 188 -17.56 -14.73 -4.87
CA ARG A 188 -17.08 -16.06 -4.43
C ARG A 188 -16.64 -16.93 -5.60
N LYS A 189 -17.43 -16.93 -6.68
CA LYS A 189 -17.08 -17.51 -7.98
C LYS A 189 -16.61 -16.36 -8.88
N ARG A 190 -15.29 -16.17 -8.97
CA ARG A 190 -14.71 -15.08 -9.76
C ARG A 190 -14.85 -15.39 -11.25
N PRO A 191 -15.18 -14.40 -12.09
CA PRO A 191 -15.22 -14.60 -13.52
C PRO A 191 -13.77 -14.72 -14.05
N LEU A 192 -13.56 -15.65 -14.98
CA LEU A 192 -12.24 -15.86 -15.62
C LEU A 192 -12.25 -15.49 -17.11
N THR A 193 -13.40 -15.11 -17.64
CA THR A 193 -13.61 -14.88 -19.08
C THR A 193 -14.29 -13.55 -19.40
N GLY A 194 -14.57 -12.73 -18.38
CA GLY A 194 -15.22 -11.44 -18.55
C GLY A 194 -15.26 -10.63 -17.25
N GLU A 195 -15.59 -9.36 -17.36
CA GLU A 195 -15.79 -8.48 -16.21
C GLU A 195 -17.02 -8.89 -15.38
N VAL A 196 -17.03 -8.55 -14.09
CA VAL A 196 -18.26 -8.57 -13.29
C VAL A 196 -19.31 -7.69 -14.01
N PRO A 197 -20.55 -8.17 -14.17
CA PRO A 197 -21.53 -7.55 -15.07
C PRO A 197 -22.19 -6.30 -14.47
N TYR A 198 -21.38 -5.30 -14.08
CA TYR A 198 -21.83 -3.94 -13.94
C TYR A 198 -22.30 -3.40 -15.29
N ARG A 199 -23.19 -2.41 -15.27
CA ARG A 199 -23.59 -1.71 -16.49
C ARG A 199 -22.54 -0.65 -16.77
N TRP A 200 -22.00 -0.68 -17.98
CA TRP A 200 -21.01 0.28 -18.48
C TRP A 200 -21.67 1.15 -19.53
N ALA A 201 -21.41 2.44 -19.48
CA ALA A 201 -21.86 3.39 -20.49
C ALA A 201 -20.91 4.60 -20.51
N PRO A 202 -20.83 5.36 -21.60
CA PRO A 202 -20.20 6.67 -21.59
C PRO A 202 -21.26 7.76 -21.32
N GLU A 203 -20.88 8.89 -20.72
CA GLU A 203 -21.78 10.06 -20.58
C GLU A 203 -21.98 10.80 -21.90
N ARG A 204 -20.97 10.74 -22.80
CA ARG A 204 -21.02 11.35 -24.13
C ARG A 204 -20.38 10.46 -25.19
N GLU A 205 -20.68 10.75 -26.45
CA GLU A 205 -20.01 10.09 -27.58
C GLU A 205 -18.49 10.33 -27.52
N GLY A 206 -17.72 9.24 -27.65
CA GLY A 206 -16.24 9.27 -27.56
C GLY A 206 -15.67 9.44 -26.15
N GLY A 207 -16.50 9.52 -25.11
CA GLY A 207 -16.05 9.53 -23.72
C GLY A 207 -15.65 8.14 -23.20
N PRO A 208 -15.01 8.07 -22.01
CA PRO A 208 -14.67 6.80 -21.38
C PRO A 208 -15.93 6.00 -21.01
N TRP A 209 -15.83 4.67 -21.05
CA TRP A 209 -16.89 3.77 -20.63
C TRP A 209 -16.69 3.43 -19.16
N ASN A 210 -17.58 3.94 -18.31
CA ASN A 210 -17.48 3.74 -16.87
C ASN A 210 -18.77 3.12 -16.30
N ALA A 211 -18.65 2.51 -15.12
CA ALA A 211 -19.76 2.15 -14.24
C ALA A 211 -19.93 3.17 -13.09
N VAL A 212 -18.86 3.87 -12.71
CA VAL A 212 -18.82 4.89 -11.65
C VAL A 212 -18.59 6.27 -12.25
N PHE A 213 -19.39 7.25 -11.82
CA PHE A 213 -19.30 8.66 -12.21
C PHE A 213 -19.33 9.53 -10.97
N ALA A 214 -18.61 10.66 -11.01
CA ALA A 214 -18.69 11.65 -9.95
C ALA A 214 -19.91 12.54 -10.16
N ASP A 215 -20.54 12.99 -9.07
CA ASP A 215 -21.62 13.97 -9.17
C ASP A 215 -21.04 15.33 -9.64
N PRO A 216 -21.44 15.86 -10.81
CA PRO A 216 -20.94 17.14 -11.29
C PRO A 216 -21.25 18.30 -10.35
N GLU A 217 -22.34 18.23 -9.56
CA GLU A 217 -22.71 19.27 -8.60
C GLU A 217 -21.75 19.33 -7.40
N ALA A 218 -21.03 18.24 -7.11
CA ALA A 218 -20.04 18.19 -6.04
C ALA A 218 -18.69 18.82 -6.44
N GLY A 219 -18.51 19.20 -7.71
CA GLY A 219 -17.31 19.84 -8.23
C GLY A 219 -16.05 18.99 -8.13
N THR A 220 -14.88 19.63 -8.33
CA THR A 220 -13.57 18.94 -8.35
C THR A 220 -13.22 18.28 -7.01
N ALA A 221 -13.67 18.86 -5.89
CA ALA A 221 -13.51 18.24 -4.57
C ALA A 221 -14.29 16.91 -4.46
N GLY A 222 -15.54 16.87 -4.94
CA GLY A 222 -16.33 15.64 -5.00
C GLY A 222 -15.73 14.59 -5.94
N LEU A 223 -15.21 15.02 -7.09
CA LEU A 223 -14.49 14.15 -8.02
C LEU A 223 -13.28 13.46 -7.36
N LEU A 224 -12.46 14.22 -6.63
CA LEU A 224 -11.33 13.66 -5.89
C LEU A 224 -11.76 12.73 -4.76
N GLN A 225 -12.88 13.03 -4.08
CA GLN A 225 -13.44 12.14 -3.07
C GLN A 225 -13.90 10.81 -3.67
N THR A 226 -14.46 10.81 -4.89
CA THR A 226 -14.80 9.58 -5.63
C THR A 226 -13.54 8.77 -5.97
N LEU A 227 -12.46 9.43 -6.39
CA LEU A 227 -11.16 8.79 -6.62
C LEU A 227 -10.61 8.13 -5.34
N GLU A 228 -10.63 8.85 -4.20
CA GLU A 228 -10.22 8.31 -2.91
C GLU A 228 -11.05 7.09 -2.50
N ALA A 229 -12.37 7.14 -2.68
CA ALA A 229 -13.28 6.05 -2.32
C ALA A 229 -13.01 4.79 -3.16
N SER A 230 -12.83 4.93 -4.48
CA SER A 230 -12.48 3.81 -5.36
C SER A 230 -11.10 3.23 -5.05
N GLY A 231 -10.11 4.09 -4.78
CA GLY A 231 -8.78 3.67 -4.35
C GLY A 231 -8.79 2.90 -3.03
N ALA A 232 -9.56 3.37 -2.04
CA ALA A 232 -9.76 2.69 -0.78
C ALA A 232 -10.45 1.33 -0.95
N LEU A 233 -11.43 1.23 -1.85
CA LEU A 233 -12.11 -0.02 -2.18
C LEU A 233 -11.13 -1.05 -2.77
N LEU A 234 -10.30 -0.65 -3.74
CA LEU A 234 -9.28 -1.54 -4.31
C LEU A 234 -8.27 -1.98 -3.25
N ALA A 235 -7.73 -1.03 -2.47
CA ALA A 235 -6.78 -1.34 -1.41
C ALA A 235 -7.37 -2.34 -0.38
N ALA A 236 -8.63 -2.16 0.03
CA ALA A 236 -9.30 -3.08 0.94
C ALA A 236 -9.48 -4.49 0.33
N MET A 237 -9.87 -4.57 -0.94
CA MET A 237 -10.04 -5.83 -1.65
C MET A 237 -8.71 -6.57 -1.83
N VAL A 238 -7.64 -5.85 -2.20
CA VAL A 238 -6.29 -6.42 -2.31
C VAL A 238 -5.80 -6.94 -0.97
N ARG A 239 -6.02 -6.18 0.11
CA ARG A 239 -5.56 -6.55 1.46
C ARG A 239 -6.25 -7.79 2.01
N THR A 240 -7.52 -8.01 1.65
CA THR A 240 -8.35 -9.09 2.22
C THR A 240 -8.48 -10.30 1.31
N ALA A 241 -8.25 -10.17 0.00
CA ALA A 241 -8.30 -11.29 -0.92
C ALA A 241 -7.14 -12.27 -0.68
N SER A 242 -7.44 -13.57 -0.77
CA SER A 242 -6.37 -14.59 -0.75
C SER A 242 -5.44 -14.40 -1.95
N PRO A 243 -4.11 -14.51 -1.78
CA PRO A 243 -3.16 -14.45 -2.91
C PRO A 243 -3.38 -15.54 -3.97
N ALA A 244 -4.14 -16.60 -3.65
CA ALA A 244 -4.52 -17.65 -4.59
C ALA A 244 -5.71 -17.26 -5.49
N VAL A 245 -6.38 -16.14 -5.24
CA VAL A 245 -7.49 -15.65 -6.06
C VAL A 245 -6.99 -15.32 -7.46
N ARG A 246 -7.79 -15.69 -8.46
CA ARG A 246 -7.59 -15.37 -9.86
C ARG A 246 -8.89 -14.80 -10.42
N SER A 247 -8.81 -13.70 -11.16
CA SER A 247 -9.96 -13.06 -11.80
C SER A 247 -9.59 -12.49 -13.16
N TYR A 248 -10.59 -12.31 -14.01
CA TYR A 248 -10.41 -11.82 -15.37
C TYR A 248 -9.91 -10.38 -15.41
N HIS A 249 -9.04 -10.10 -16.37
CA HIS A 249 -8.78 -8.78 -16.91
C HIS A 249 -8.51 -8.95 -18.41
N SER A 250 -8.78 -7.92 -19.22
CA SER A 250 -8.61 -7.95 -20.68
C SER A 250 -7.18 -8.29 -21.12
N TYR A 251 -6.17 -7.93 -20.32
CA TYR A 251 -4.75 -8.29 -20.51
C TYR A 251 -4.30 -9.56 -19.79
N GLY A 252 -5.25 -10.43 -19.42
CA GLY A 252 -5.01 -11.75 -18.85
C GLY A 252 -5.51 -11.89 -17.41
N VAL A 253 -5.72 -13.14 -17.00
CA VAL A 253 -6.18 -13.48 -15.65
C VAL A 253 -5.15 -13.00 -14.62
N SER A 254 -5.61 -12.20 -13.67
CA SER A 254 -4.78 -11.50 -12.68
C SER A 254 -5.08 -11.97 -11.25
N ASP A 255 -4.14 -11.74 -10.36
CA ASP A 255 -4.24 -11.98 -8.92
C ASP A 255 -4.35 -10.65 -8.14
N PRO A 256 -4.57 -10.65 -6.81
CA PRO A 256 -4.72 -9.41 -6.06
C PRO A 256 -3.53 -8.45 -6.22
N GLU A 257 -2.31 -8.97 -6.26
CA GLU A 257 -1.12 -8.15 -6.54
C GLU A 257 -1.15 -7.54 -7.95
N GLY A 258 -1.54 -8.31 -8.97
CA GLY A 258 -1.66 -7.82 -10.33
C GLY A 258 -2.68 -6.70 -10.44
N PHE A 259 -3.85 -6.82 -9.81
CA PHE A 259 -4.84 -5.73 -9.75
C PHE A 259 -4.32 -4.51 -8.97
N ALA A 260 -3.57 -4.72 -7.88
CA ALA A 260 -2.91 -3.62 -7.17
C ALA A 260 -1.92 -2.89 -8.08
N ALA A 261 -1.09 -3.64 -8.83
CA ALA A 261 -0.13 -3.07 -9.77
C ALA A 261 -0.80 -2.31 -10.90
N MET A 262 -1.92 -2.83 -11.44
CA MET A 262 -2.69 -2.15 -12.49
C MET A 262 -3.27 -0.84 -11.94
N GLY A 263 -3.89 -0.86 -10.77
CA GLY A 263 -4.41 0.34 -10.12
C GLY A 263 -3.34 1.40 -9.84
N VAL A 264 -2.15 0.99 -9.39
CA VAL A 264 -1.01 1.91 -9.23
C VAL A 264 -0.58 2.48 -10.57
N VAL A 265 -0.38 1.66 -11.61
CA VAL A 265 0.01 2.16 -12.94
C VAL A 265 -1.00 3.17 -13.46
N GLU A 266 -2.28 2.83 -13.46
CA GLU A 266 -3.34 3.73 -13.93
C GLU A 266 -3.34 5.04 -13.14
N THR A 267 -3.23 4.97 -11.81
CA THR A 267 -3.17 6.16 -10.97
C THR A 267 -1.98 7.05 -11.33
N LEU A 268 -0.77 6.50 -11.40
CA LEU A 268 0.42 7.32 -11.65
C LEU A 268 0.41 7.97 -13.03
N VAL A 269 -0.11 7.23 -14.00
CA VAL A 269 -0.03 7.57 -15.40
C VAL A 269 -1.18 8.48 -15.84
N HIS A 270 -2.41 8.26 -15.37
CA HIS A 270 -3.50 9.20 -15.61
C HIS A 270 -3.37 10.49 -14.79
N THR A 271 -2.75 10.43 -13.61
CA THR A 271 -2.37 11.68 -12.91
C THR A 271 -1.37 12.49 -13.73
N HIS A 272 -0.43 11.87 -14.45
CA HIS A 272 0.45 12.58 -15.37
C HIS A 272 -0.31 13.28 -16.49
N ASP A 273 -1.30 12.60 -17.07
CA ASP A 273 -2.11 13.15 -18.15
C ASP A 273 -2.94 14.36 -17.66
N VAL A 274 -3.59 14.23 -16.49
CA VAL A 274 -4.37 15.30 -15.86
C VAL A 274 -3.49 16.46 -15.39
N ALA A 275 -2.36 16.17 -14.75
CA ALA A 275 -1.41 17.19 -14.30
C ALA A 275 -0.85 17.99 -15.47
N ALA A 276 -0.57 17.36 -16.61
CA ALA A 276 -0.18 18.06 -17.82
C ALA A 276 -1.28 19.01 -18.31
N GLY A 277 -2.54 18.57 -18.35
CA GLY A 277 -3.69 19.40 -18.71
C GLY A 277 -3.91 20.58 -17.76
N LEU A 278 -3.72 20.37 -16.46
CA LEU A 278 -3.87 21.38 -15.41
C LEU A 278 -2.60 22.21 -15.16
N SER A 279 -1.51 21.98 -15.92
CA SER A 279 -0.21 22.63 -15.74
C SER A 279 0.38 22.47 -14.33
N LEU A 280 0.20 21.30 -13.72
CA LEU A 280 0.73 20.93 -12.41
C LEU A 280 2.07 20.19 -12.53
N PRO A 281 3.01 20.41 -11.60
CA PRO A 281 4.20 19.55 -11.50
C PRO A 281 3.80 18.15 -11.03
N TRP A 282 4.34 17.12 -11.67
CA TRP A 282 4.07 15.73 -11.30
C TRP A 282 5.30 14.84 -11.51
N ALA A 283 5.67 14.11 -10.47
CA ALA A 283 6.66 13.05 -10.53
C ALA A 283 6.39 12.04 -9.39
N PRO A 284 6.13 10.77 -9.71
CA PRO A 284 5.87 9.76 -8.70
C PRO A 284 7.16 9.22 -8.06
N PRO A 285 7.09 8.64 -6.84
CA PRO A 285 8.23 7.99 -6.20
C PRO A 285 8.84 6.88 -7.08
N ARG A 286 10.18 6.87 -7.17
CA ARG A 286 10.94 5.89 -7.95
C ARG A 286 10.58 4.45 -7.58
N ASP A 287 10.42 4.16 -6.29
CA ASP A 287 10.22 2.81 -5.80
C ASP A 287 8.83 2.25 -6.15
N LEU A 288 7.79 3.10 -6.24
CA LEU A 288 6.48 2.70 -6.75
C LEU A 288 6.57 2.32 -8.23
N CYS A 289 7.25 3.16 -9.04
CA CYS A 289 7.49 2.88 -10.46
C CYS A 289 8.24 1.56 -10.65
N ASP A 290 9.27 1.32 -9.83
CA ASP A 290 10.07 0.11 -9.91
C ASP A 290 9.26 -1.16 -9.63
N ARG A 291 8.43 -1.14 -8.57
CA ARG A 291 7.59 -2.29 -8.21
C ARG A 291 6.58 -2.64 -9.30
N VAL A 292 5.89 -1.66 -9.87
CA VAL A 292 4.89 -1.92 -10.93
C VAL A 292 5.54 -2.34 -12.25
N LEU A 293 6.70 -1.78 -12.59
CA LEU A 293 7.49 -2.23 -13.74
C LEU A 293 7.90 -3.69 -13.57
N ALA A 294 8.44 -4.06 -12.41
CA ALA A 294 8.83 -5.44 -12.12
C ALA A 294 7.64 -6.41 -12.14
N ARG A 295 6.41 -5.95 -11.83
CA ARG A 295 5.21 -6.81 -11.80
C ARG A 295 4.51 -6.94 -13.15
N LEU A 296 4.39 -5.86 -13.92
CA LEU A 296 3.54 -5.80 -15.12
C LEU A 296 4.32 -5.71 -16.43
N PHE A 297 5.60 -5.32 -16.39
CA PHE A 297 6.44 -5.09 -17.56
C PHE A 297 7.77 -5.84 -17.41
N PRO A 298 7.77 -7.18 -17.51
CA PRO A 298 8.96 -8.01 -17.26
C PRO A 298 10.14 -7.68 -18.19
N ASP A 299 9.85 -7.17 -19.38
CA ASP A 299 10.87 -6.77 -20.38
C ASP A 299 11.28 -5.29 -20.25
N ALA A 300 10.82 -4.59 -19.21
CA ALA A 300 11.14 -3.18 -19.01
C ALA A 300 12.65 -3.00 -18.75
N PRO A 301 13.27 -2.01 -19.38
CA PRO A 301 14.70 -1.76 -19.19
C PRO A 301 15.02 -1.30 -17.77
N ALA A 302 16.16 -1.77 -17.25
CA ALA A 302 16.62 -1.48 -15.89
C ALA A 302 17.65 -0.33 -15.81
N ASP A 303 18.16 0.14 -16.95
CA ASP A 303 19.30 1.07 -17.08
C ASP A 303 18.90 2.55 -17.13
N ALA A 304 17.62 2.86 -16.96
CA ALA A 304 17.08 4.21 -17.04
C ALA A 304 16.21 4.58 -15.83
N ASP A 305 15.90 5.87 -15.72
CA ASP A 305 14.97 6.39 -14.72
C ASP A 305 13.61 5.65 -14.77
N ARG A 306 13.13 5.20 -13.61
CA ARG A 306 11.99 4.27 -13.53
C ARG A 306 10.69 4.94 -13.96
N TRP A 307 10.53 6.23 -13.69
CA TRP A 307 9.34 6.96 -14.14
C TRP A 307 9.33 7.14 -15.67
N THR A 308 10.47 7.53 -16.24
CA THR A 308 10.64 7.64 -17.70
C THR A 308 10.39 6.30 -18.40
N VAL A 309 10.89 5.19 -17.84
CA VAL A 309 10.62 3.85 -18.36
C VAL A 309 9.14 3.49 -18.27
N LEU A 310 8.44 3.84 -17.20
CA LEU A 310 7.01 3.59 -17.07
C LEU A 310 6.19 4.38 -18.10
N LEU A 311 6.50 5.65 -18.32
CA LEU A 311 5.89 6.46 -19.37
C LEU A 311 6.15 5.89 -20.77
N TRP A 312 7.37 5.40 -21.05
CA TRP A 312 7.69 4.75 -22.31
C TRP A 312 6.94 3.42 -22.49
N SER A 313 6.93 2.57 -21.45
CA SER A 313 6.23 1.27 -21.45
C SER A 313 4.72 1.41 -21.65
N THR A 314 4.14 2.58 -21.34
CA THR A 314 2.72 2.91 -21.53
C THR A 314 2.47 3.83 -22.73
N GLY A 315 3.46 4.01 -23.61
CA GLY A 315 3.34 4.74 -24.88
C GLY A 315 3.28 6.27 -24.78
N ARG A 316 3.45 6.84 -23.58
CA ARG A 316 3.31 8.27 -23.30
C ARG A 316 4.58 9.08 -23.55
N ALA A 317 5.75 8.46 -23.43
CA ALA A 317 7.03 9.13 -23.68
C ALA A 317 7.97 8.33 -24.59
N ALA A 318 8.93 9.04 -25.20
CA ALA A 318 10.08 8.40 -25.84
C ALA A 318 11.14 8.03 -24.79
N LEU A 319 11.92 6.99 -25.05
CA LEU A 319 13.07 6.60 -24.24
C LEU A 319 14.31 6.63 -25.13
N PRO A 320 15.34 7.46 -24.82
CA PRO A 320 16.52 7.58 -25.66
C PRO A 320 17.18 6.23 -25.99
N GLY A 321 17.54 6.04 -27.25
CA GLY A 321 18.16 4.79 -27.74
C GLY A 321 17.19 3.63 -27.92
N ARG A 322 15.87 3.85 -27.83
CA ARG A 322 14.84 2.81 -28.01
C ARG A 322 13.71 3.30 -28.91
N ASP A 323 13.11 2.35 -29.61
CA ASP A 323 11.95 2.63 -30.45
C ASP A 323 10.75 3.07 -29.61
N ARG A 324 9.90 3.92 -30.17
CA ARG A 324 8.67 4.35 -29.52
C ARG A 324 7.69 3.18 -29.43
N VAL A 325 7.14 2.96 -28.24
CA VAL A 325 6.06 1.99 -28.04
C VAL A 325 4.77 2.59 -28.59
N THR A 326 4.23 1.96 -29.65
CA THR A 326 2.95 2.37 -30.28
C THR A 326 1.78 1.47 -29.88
N SER A 327 2.06 0.33 -29.26
CA SER A 327 1.08 -0.59 -28.67
C SER A 327 1.74 -1.28 -27.49
N TRP A 328 1.03 -1.39 -26.37
CA TRP A 328 1.51 -2.02 -25.16
C TRP A 328 0.40 -2.87 -24.52
N LYS A 329 0.80 -3.78 -23.63
CA LYS A 329 -0.09 -4.59 -22.80
C LYS A 329 0.58 -4.87 -21.48
N TRP A 330 -0.21 -5.02 -20.42
CA TRP A 330 0.31 -5.56 -19.16
C TRP A 330 0.53 -7.06 -19.23
N HIS A 331 1.50 -7.55 -18.45
CA HIS A 331 1.60 -8.96 -18.10
C HIS A 331 0.64 -9.27 -16.92
N GLY A 332 -0.62 -9.56 -17.23
CA GLY A 332 -1.66 -9.79 -16.20
C GLY A 332 -1.42 -11.05 -15.36
N ALA A 333 -0.91 -12.12 -15.96
CA ALA A 333 -0.67 -13.38 -15.27
C ALA A 333 0.29 -13.21 -14.07
N PRO A 334 0.05 -13.95 -12.96
CA PRO A 334 0.99 -14.00 -11.84
C PRO A 334 2.38 -14.37 -12.32
N LEU A 335 3.39 -13.73 -11.73
CA LEU A 335 4.78 -14.15 -11.92
C LEU A 335 5.00 -15.42 -11.07
N GLY A 336 5.66 -16.42 -11.66
CA GLY A 336 5.92 -17.72 -11.04
C GLY A 336 6.84 -17.68 -9.84
#